data_AF-A0AAJ0XJ13-F1
#
_entry.id   AF-A0AAJ0XJ13-F1
#
_cell.length_a   1.000
_cell.length_b   1.000
_cell.length_c   1.000
_cell.angle_alpha   90.00
_cell.angle_beta   90.00
_cell.angle_gamma   90.00
#
_symmetry.space_group_name_H-M   'P 1'
#
loop_
_entity.id
_entity.type
_entity.pdbx_description
1 polymer ?
#
loop_
_entity_poly.entity_id
_entity_poly.type
_entity_poly.pdbx_seq_one_letter_code
_entity_poly.pdbx_strand_id
1 'polypeptide(L)'
;MVVADDLTRRAEPLPQRARRQKQAKFGKWRKERLAMKGQAFSADFVLAVMIFLVLFAALMLAFGSIIDFSVADDMSRHLELLTANIADQLVTGSGHPSGWESNPAAASVIGLASSDRILDPDKVSALAALDYDTAKRLLKTEGYGFFIRLAGAGITAGLPASGNLAAYARRFVMLSGNSETLELYLWRQT
;
A
#
# COMPACT_ATOMS: atom_id res chain seq x y z
N MET A 1 7.64 -28.55 92.89
CA MET A 1 6.46 -27.81 93.35
C MET A 1 6.14 -26.75 92.30
N VAL A 2 5.26 -27.05 91.35
CA VAL A 2 4.70 -26.08 90.40
C VAL A 2 3.22 -26.43 90.24
N VAL A 3 2.39 -25.43 90.52
CA VAL A 3 0.95 -25.48 90.66
C VAL A 3 0.31 -25.68 89.28
N ALA A 4 -0.44 -26.77 89.12
CA ALA A 4 -1.36 -26.96 88.00
C ALA A 4 -2.63 -26.17 88.29
N ASP A 5 -2.66 -24.92 87.84
CA ASP A 5 -3.78 -24.01 88.10
C ASP A 5 -4.81 -24.05 86.98
N ASP A 6 -6.04 -24.28 87.42
CA ASP A 6 -7.35 -24.06 86.84
C ASP A 6 -7.45 -23.64 85.34
N LEU A 7 -7.73 -24.63 84.48
CA LEU A 7 -8.19 -24.43 83.10
C LEU A 7 -9.62 -24.93 82.87
N THR A 8 -10.49 -24.89 83.89
CA THR A 8 -11.89 -25.36 83.74
C THR A 8 -12.94 -24.28 83.95
N ARG A 9 -12.72 -23.08 83.39
CA ARG A 9 -13.84 -22.14 83.13
C ARG A 9 -14.71 -22.69 81.99
N ARG A 10 -15.71 -23.49 82.36
CA ARG A 10 -16.78 -23.94 81.46
C ARG A 10 -17.54 -22.72 80.94
N ALA A 11 -17.35 -22.41 79.66
CA ALA A 11 -18.11 -21.36 78.99
C ALA A 11 -19.60 -21.71 78.99
N GLU A 12 -20.42 -20.89 79.64
CA GLU A 12 -21.87 -21.06 79.61
C GLU A 12 -22.39 -20.94 78.17
N PRO A 13 -23.29 -21.84 77.74
CA PRO A 13 -23.83 -21.81 76.40
C PRO A 13 -24.66 -20.53 76.19
N LEU A 14 -24.21 -19.68 75.27
CA LEU A 14 -24.90 -18.44 74.91
C LEU A 14 -26.41 -18.67 74.67
N PRO A 15 -27.29 -17.79 75.22
CA PRO A 15 -28.73 -17.91 75.06
C PRO A 15 -29.11 -17.90 73.58
N GLN A 16 -30.08 -18.75 73.20
CA GLN A 16 -30.43 -19.01 71.80
C GLN A 16 -30.77 -17.73 71.00
N ARG A 17 -31.30 -16.69 71.65
CA ARG A 17 -31.57 -15.38 71.02
C ARG A 17 -30.31 -14.66 70.56
N ALA A 18 -29.22 -14.72 71.34
CA ALA A 18 -27.94 -14.12 70.98
C ALA A 18 -27.27 -14.85 69.80
N ARG A 19 -27.45 -16.18 69.71
CA ARG A 19 -26.96 -16.97 68.56
C ARG A 19 -27.66 -16.58 67.25
N ARG A 20 -28.98 -16.38 67.27
CA ARG A 20 -29.77 -15.94 66.10
C ARG A 20 -29.39 -14.54 65.62
N GLN A 21 -29.21 -13.58 66.53
CA GLN A 21 -28.79 -12.22 66.15
C GLN A 21 -27.37 -12.20 65.55
N LYS A 22 -26.43 -12.96 66.11
CA LYS A 22 -25.09 -13.10 65.53
C LYS A 22 -25.15 -13.69 64.11
N GLN A 23 -25.90 -14.77 63.89
CA GLN A 23 -26.03 -15.39 62.56
C GLN A 23 -26.64 -14.45 61.52
N ALA A 24 -27.70 -13.69 61.88
CA ALA A 24 -28.30 -12.71 60.98
C ALA A 24 -27.33 -11.58 60.60
N LYS A 25 -26.56 -11.08 61.58
CA LYS A 25 -25.54 -10.05 61.34
C LYS A 25 -24.46 -10.59 60.39
N PHE A 26 -23.89 -11.77 60.66
CA PHE A 26 -22.86 -12.38 59.79
C PHE A 26 -23.35 -12.66 58.36
N GLY A 27 -24.62 -13.04 58.17
CA GLY A 27 -25.22 -13.21 56.85
C GLY A 27 -25.28 -11.91 56.04
N LYS A 28 -25.62 -10.79 56.69
CA LYS A 28 -25.68 -9.46 56.06
C LYS A 28 -24.29 -9.00 55.57
N TRP A 29 -23.26 -9.12 56.42
CA TRP A 29 -21.88 -8.77 56.05
C TRP A 29 -21.32 -9.60 54.89
N ARG A 30 -21.70 -10.89 54.76
CA ARG A 30 -21.27 -11.72 53.62
C ARG A 30 -21.94 -11.31 52.32
N LYS A 31 -23.25 -11.00 52.34
CA LYS A 31 -23.98 -10.54 51.14
C LYS A 31 -23.43 -9.21 50.61
N GLU A 32 -23.15 -8.26 51.50
CA GLU A 32 -22.57 -6.95 51.12
C GLU A 32 -21.18 -7.10 50.48
N ARG A 33 -20.29 -7.94 51.05
CA ARG A 33 -18.97 -8.17 50.45
C ARG A 33 -19.01 -8.91 49.11
N LEU A 34 -19.98 -9.82 48.91
CA LEU A 34 -20.13 -10.53 47.64
C LEU A 34 -20.62 -9.59 46.53
N ALA A 35 -21.53 -8.67 46.84
CA ALA A 35 -21.99 -7.65 45.90
C ALA A 35 -20.86 -6.71 45.46
N MET A 36 -19.97 -6.29 46.38
CA MET A 36 -18.82 -5.45 46.04
C MET A 36 -17.78 -6.14 45.15
N LYS A 37 -17.61 -7.47 45.27
CA LYS A 37 -16.67 -8.24 44.43
C LYS A 37 -17.14 -8.37 42.98
N GLY A 38 -18.45 -8.51 42.76
CA GLY A 38 -19.02 -8.55 41.40
C GLY A 38 -18.84 -7.24 40.64
N GLN A 39 -19.00 -6.10 41.33
CA GLN A 39 -18.86 -4.78 40.72
C GLN A 39 -17.42 -4.46 40.29
N ALA A 40 -16.42 -4.79 41.12
CA ALA A 40 -15.02 -4.60 40.76
C ALA A 40 -14.63 -5.41 39.51
N PHE A 41 -15.10 -6.66 39.40
CA PHE A 41 -14.85 -7.50 38.23
C PHE A 41 -15.51 -6.95 36.96
N SER A 42 -16.77 -6.48 37.05
CA SER A 42 -17.44 -5.87 35.89
C SER A 42 -16.77 -4.57 35.43
N ALA A 43 -16.27 -3.76 36.36
CA ALA A 43 -15.58 -2.51 36.02
C ALA A 43 -14.25 -2.77 35.32
N ASP A 44 -13.46 -3.72 35.81
CA ASP A 44 -12.20 -4.14 35.20
C ASP A 44 -12.42 -4.72 33.80
N PHE A 45 -13.44 -5.57 33.64
CA PHE A 45 -13.80 -6.11 32.33
C PHE A 45 -14.21 -5.02 31.34
N VAL A 46 -15.06 -4.07 31.75
CA VAL A 46 -15.45 -2.94 30.88
C VAL A 46 -14.24 -2.10 30.51
N LEU A 47 -13.33 -1.83 31.43
CA LEU A 47 -12.10 -1.09 31.15
C LEU A 47 -11.21 -1.83 30.14
N ALA A 48 -11.02 -3.14 30.32
CA ALA A 48 -10.25 -3.96 29.39
C ALA A 48 -10.85 -3.96 27.98
N VAL A 49 -12.18 -4.09 27.87
CA VAL A 49 -12.89 -4.00 26.59
C VAL A 49 -12.72 -2.62 25.96
N MET A 50 -12.82 -1.54 26.73
CA MET A 50 -12.60 -0.18 26.21
C MET A 50 -11.18 0.01 25.68
N ILE A 51 -10.16 -0.44 26.42
CA ILE A 51 -8.76 -0.39 25.98
C ILE A 51 -8.59 -1.21 24.70
N PHE A 52 -9.13 -2.44 24.66
CA PHE A 52 -9.09 -3.29 23.48
C PHE A 52 -9.72 -2.61 22.26
N LEU A 53 -10.91 -2.01 22.41
CA LEU A 53 -11.59 -1.33 21.31
C LEU A 53 -10.79 -0.13 20.79
N VAL A 54 -10.15 0.65 21.67
CA VAL A 54 -9.28 1.76 21.28
C VAL A 54 -8.07 1.26 20.49
N LEU A 55 -7.39 0.21 20.99
CA LEU A 55 -6.25 -0.39 20.30
C LEU A 55 -6.66 -1.01 18.96
N PHE A 56 -7.81 -1.66 18.91
CA PHE A 56 -8.34 -2.28 17.70
C PHE A 56 -8.70 -1.23 16.64
N ALA A 57 -9.31 -0.11 17.04
CA ALA A 57 -9.58 1.01 16.15
C ALA A 57 -8.29 1.62 15.60
N ALA A 58 -7.28 1.83 16.45
CA ALA A 58 -5.97 2.33 16.03
C ALA A 58 -5.29 1.37 15.04
N LEU A 59 -5.37 0.06 15.28
CA LEU A 59 -4.84 -0.97 14.38
C LEU A 59 -5.54 -0.93 13.01
N MET A 60 -6.86 -0.78 12.98
CA MET A 60 -7.62 -0.70 11.72
C MET A 60 -7.24 0.51 10.88
N LEU A 61 -7.03 1.67 11.52
CA LEU A 61 -6.54 2.87 10.83
C LEU A 61 -5.12 2.67 10.28
N ALA A 62 -4.22 2.07 11.06
CA ALA A 62 -2.87 1.78 10.60
C ALA A 62 -2.86 0.77 9.43
N PHE A 63 -3.73 -0.23 9.47
CA PHE A 63 -3.83 -1.25 8.43
C PHE A 63 -4.30 -0.67 7.09
N GLY A 64 -5.25 0.27 7.11
CA GLY A 64 -5.68 1.00 5.91
C GLY A 64 -4.51 1.72 5.22
N SER A 65 -3.73 2.49 5.99
CA SER A 65 -2.57 3.22 5.45
C SER A 65 -1.49 2.29 4.87
N ILE A 66 -1.28 1.11 5.45
CA ILE A 66 -0.31 0.13 4.95
C ILE A 66 -0.76 -0.45 3.60
N ILE A 67 -2.05 -0.74 3.46
CA ILE A 67 -2.61 -1.24 2.19
C ILE A 67 -2.47 -0.19 1.10
N ASP A 68 -2.87 1.06 1.38
CA ASP A 68 -2.79 2.15 0.39
C ASP A 68 -1.35 2.40 -0.06
N PHE A 69 -0.39 2.35 0.86
CA PHE A 69 1.02 2.45 0.56
C PHE A 69 1.52 1.28 -0.31
N SER A 70 1.15 0.04 0.04
CA SER A 70 1.54 -1.15 -0.71
C SER A 70 1.00 -1.11 -2.15
N VAL A 71 -0.26 -0.69 -2.34
CA VAL A 71 -0.87 -0.58 -3.68
C VAL A 71 -0.19 0.51 -4.50
N ALA A 72 0.16 1.64 -3.89
CA ALA A 72 0.88 2.72 -4.58
C ALA A 72 2.31 2.31 -4.98
N ASP A 73 3.02 1.57 -4.13
CA ASP A 73 4.36 1.04 -4.42
C ASP A 73 4.33 0.00 -5.54
N ASP A 74 3.42 -0.97 -5.48
CA ASP A 74 3.25 -1.98 -6.53
C ASP A 74 2.91 -1.35 -7.89
N MET A 75 2.04 -0.34 -7.89
CA MET A 75 1.70 0.42 -9.10
C MET A 75 2.92 1.17 -9.66
N SER A 76 3.72 1.79 -8.79
CA SER A 76 4.91 2.53 -9.21
C SER A 76 5.95 1.60 -9.83
N ARG A 77 6.20 0.44 -9.21
CA ARG A 77 7.10 -0.60 -9.75
C ARG A 77 6.60 -1.16 -11.07
N HIS A 78 5.29 -1.39 -11.20
CA HIS A 78 4.70 -1.84 -12.45
C HIS A 78 4.92 -0.81 -13.57
N LEU A 79 4.70 0.47 -13.29
CA LEU A 79 4.96 1.56 -14.24
C LEU A 79 6.44 1.66 -14.62
N GLU A 80 7.37 1.51 -13.68
CA GLU A 80 8.80 1.51 -13.95
C GLU A 80 9.20 0.38 -14.92
N LEU A 81 8.73 -0.85 -14.66
CA LEU A 81 9.01 -2.00 -15.52
C LEU A 81 8.39 -1.83 -16.91
N LEU A 82 7.15 -1.34 -16.99
CA LEU A 82 6.49 -1.06 -18.26
C LEU A 82 7.24 0.01 -19.06
N THR A 83 7.65 1.11 -18.40
CA THR A 83 8.41 2.21 -19.01
C THR A 83 9.76 1.70 -19.53
N ALA A 84 10.48 0.91 -18.73
CA ALA A 84 11.75 0.31 -19.15
C ALA A 84 11.57 -0.61 -20.36
N ASN A 85 10.59 -1.50 -20.33
CA ASN A 85 10.30 -2.43 -21.42
C ASN A 85 9.94 -1.71 -22.73
N ILE A 86 9.12 -0.66 -22.67
CA ILE A 86 8.77 0.12 -23.86
C ILE A 86 10.00 0.88 -24.37
N ALA A 87 10.78 1.52 -23.49
CA ALA A 87 12.00 2.19 -23.89
C ALA A 87 12.99 1.22 -24.54
N ASP A 88 13.15 0.02 -23.99
CA ASP A 88 13.99 -1.04 -24.57
C ASP A 88 13.45 -1.51 -25.93
N GLN A 89 12.15 -1.75 -26.05
CA GLN A 89 11.53 -2.13 -27.32
C GLN A 89 11.74 -1.06 -28.40
N LEU A 90 11.62 0.22 -28.04
CA LEU A 90 11.81 1.33 -28.97
C LEU A 90 13.26 1.41 -29.50
N VAL A 91 14.26 1.18 -28.63
CA VAL A 91 15.68 1.34 -29.01
C VAL A 91 16.32 0.07 -29.57
N THR A 92 15.71 -1.11 -29.38
CA THR A 92 16.25 -2.39 -29.86
C THR A 92 15.47 -2.95 -31.05
N GLY A 93 14.16 -2.68 -31.13
CA GLY A 93 13.27 -3.21 -32.14
C GLY A 93 13.05 -2.27 -33.32
N SER A 94 12.89 -2.84 -34.51
CA SER A 94 12.50 -2.12 -35.72
C SER A 94 10.99 -1.97 -35.89
N GLY A 95 10.19 -2.64 -35.05
CA GLY A 95 8.74 -2.69 -35.15
C GLY A 95 8.24 -3.79 -36.09
N HIS A 96 6.91 -3.95 -36.14
CA HIS A 96 6.25 -4.90 -37.02
C HIS A 96 4.99 -4.27 -37.65
N PRO A 97 4.88 -4.26 -39.00
CA PRO A 97 5.92 -4.66 -39.96
C PRO A 97 7.16 -3.76 -39.87
N SER A 98 8.28 -4.18 -40.47
CA SER A 98 9.56 -3.46 -40.34
C SER A 98 9.56 -2.05 -40.96
N GLY A 99 8.62 -1.78 -41.88
CA GLY A 99 8.40 -0.48 -42.54
C GLY A 99 7.10 0.20 -42.11
N TRP A 100 6.73 0.07 -40.83
CA TRP A 100 5.47 0.58 -40.28
C TRP A 100 5.34 2.11 -40.40
N GLU A 101 6.45 2.84 -40.50
CA GLU A 101 6.49 4.29 -40.68
C GLU A 101 5.78 4.76 -41.95
N SER A 102 5.72 3.92 -42.98
CA SER A 102 5.00 4.21 -44.23
C SER A 102 3.49 4.00 -44.11
N ASN A 103 3.04 3.15 -43.18
CA ASN A 103 1.62 2.90 -42.90
C ASN A 103 1.40 2.57 -41.41
N PRO A 104 1.39 3.58 -40.53
CA PRO A 104 1.30 3.34 -39.08
C PRO A 104 0.01 2.66 -38.64
N ALA A 105 -1.08 2.78 -39.42
CA ALA A 105 -2.35 2.13 -39.13
C ALA A 105 -2.28 0.59 -39.23
N ALA A 106 -1.32 0.05 -39.99
CA ALA A 106 -1.08 -1.39 -40.11
C ALA A 106 -0.04 -1.91 -39.11
N ALA A 107 0.57 -1.03 -38.29
CA ALA A 107 1.54 -1.41 -37.29
C ALA A 107 0.89 -2.23 -36.17
N SER A 108 1.52 -3.33 -35.77
CA SER A 108 1.15 -4.05 -34.54
C SER A 108 2.09 -3.75 -33.38
N VAL A 109 3.34 -3.37 -33.70
CA VAL A 109 4.41 -3.07 -32.75
C VAL A 109 5.22 -1.91 -33.31
N ILE A 110 5.40 -0.85 -32.54
CA ILE A 110 6.34 0.23 -32.88
C ILE A 110 7.72 -0.11 -32.33
N GLY A 111 8.73 0.15 -33.16
CA GLY A 111 10.13 0.20 -32.78
C GLY A 111 10.80 1.29 -33.61
N LEU A 112 11.80 1.97 -33.05
CA LEU A 112 12.47 3.10 -33.68
C LEU A 112 13.82 2.72 -34.27
N ALA A 113 14.31 1.51 -33.99
CA ALA A 113 15.67 1.12 -34.27
C ALA A 113 15.80 0.48 -35.66
N SER A 114 16.81 0.87 -36.44
CA SER A 114 17.24 0.11 -37.62
C SER A 114 18.18 -1.05 -37.23
N SER A 115 18.93 -0.87 -36.15
CA SER A 115 19.78 -1.85 -35.47
C SER A 115 19.83 -1.51 -33.97
N ASP A 116 20.34 -2.41 -33.11
CA ASP A 116 20.39 -2.18 -31.66
C ASP A 116 21.00 -0.80 -31.31
N ARG A 117 20.19 0.06 -30.71
CA ARG A 117 20.49 1.45 -30.33
C ARG A 117 20.86 2.39 -31.49
N ILE A 118 20.61 2.01 -32.74
CA ILE A 118 20.73 2.90 -33.91
C ILE A 118 19.32 3.23 -34.37
N LEU A 119 18.87 4.47 -34.14
CA LEU A 119 17.53 4.90 -34.50
C LEU A 119 17.45 5.24 -35.99
N ASP A 120 16.34 4.84 -36.58
CA ASP A 120 15.95 5.19 -37.93
C ASP A 120 15.25 6.56 -37.94
N PRO A 121 15.79 7.58 -38.65
CA PRO A 121 15.20 8.92 -38.67
C PRO A 121 13.75 8.95 -39.17
N ASP A 122 13.38 8.09 -40.13
CA ASP A 122 12.04 8.08 -40.71
C ASP A 122 11.02 7.54 -39.70
N LYS A 123 11.41 6.54 -38.91
CA LYS A 123 10.59 6.00 -37.81
C LYS A 123 10.41 6.98 -36.66
N VAL A 124 11.47 7.70 -36.31
CA VAL A 124 11.42 8.74 -35.28
C VAL A 124 10.47 9.87 -35.72
N SER A 125 10.58 10.32 -36.97
CA SER A 125 9.69 11.31 -37.56
C SER A 125 8.24 10.83 -37.61
N ALA A 126 8.01 9.59 -38.04
CA ALA A 126 6.69 8.99 -38.10
C ALA A 126 6.05 8.88 -36.71
N LEU A 127 6.79 8.46 -35.68
CA LEU A 127 6.28 8.42 -34.31
C LEU A 127 5.89 9.82 -33.81
N ALA A 128 6.70 10.84 -34.09
CA ALA A 128 6.41 12.22 -33.69
C ALA A 128 5.17 12.79 -34.41
N ALA A 129 4.87 12.30 -35.62
CA ALA A 129 3.72 12.71 -36.42
C ALA A 129 2.43 11.91 -36.11
N LEU A 130 2.51 10.81 -35.36
CA LEU A 130 1.33 10.00 -35.01
C LEU A 130 0.38 10.78 -34.11
N ASP A 131 -0.92 10.54 -34.29
CA ASP A 131 -1.91 10.99 -33.33
C ASP A 131 -1.70 10.28 -31.98
N TYR A 132 -1.95 11.01 -30.90
CA TYR A 132 -1.62 10.56 -29.55
C TYR A 132 -2.31 9.23 -29.18
N ASP A 133 -3.57 9.05 -29.55
CA ASP A 133 -4.35 7.87 -29.19
C ASP A 133 -3.90 6.64 -29.97
N THR A 134 -3.54 6.79 -31.25
CA THR A 134 -2.90 5.73 -32.03
C THR A 134 -1.54 5.37 -31.46
N ALA A 135 -0.71 6.35 -31.11
CA ALA A 135 0.59 6.08 -30.49
C ALA A 135 0.43 5.34 -29.15
N LYS A 136 -0.54 5.73 -28.30
CA LYS A 136 -0.88 5.01 -27.06
C LYS A 136 -1.22 3.54 -27.29
N ARG A 137 -2.12 3.29 -28.25
CA ARG A 137 -2.54 1.93 -28.61
C ARG A 137 -1.36 1.08 -29.10
N LEU A 138 -0.53 1.64 -29.97
CA LEU A 138 0.62 0.94 -30.55
C LEU A 138 1.76 0.69 -29.55
N LEU A 139 1.95 1.59 -28.58
CA LEU A 139 2.88 1.42 -27.47
C LEU A 139 2.32 0.51 -26.35
N LYS A 140 1.05 0.10 -26.46
CA LYS A 140 0.32 -0.65 -25.43
C LYS A 140 0.30 0.04 -24.08
N THR A 141 0.18 1.37 -24.10
CA THR A 141 0.08 2.23 -22.91
C THR A 141 -1.35 2.71 -22.67
N GLU A 142 -2.33 1.89 -23.09
CA GLU A 142 -3.74 2.14 -22.83
C GLU A 142 -3.98 2.27 -21.31
N GLY A 143 -4.61 3.36 -20.88
CA GLY A 143 -4.76 3.72 -19.46
C GLY A 143 -3.66 4.61 -18.87
N TYR A 144 -2.56 4.83 -19.59
CA TYR A 144 -1.46 5.71 -19.17
C TYR A 144 -1.27 6.87 -20.15
N GLY A 145 -0.71 7.96 -19.66
CA GLY A 145 -0.15 9.02 -20.49
C GLY A 145 1.32 8.73 -20.77
N PHE A 146 1.82 9.18 -21.94
CA PHE A 146 3.22 9.04 -22.28
C PHE A 146 3.81 10.31 -22.91
N PHE A 147 5.10 10.50 -22.67
CA PHE A 147 5.93 11.53 -23.30
C PHE A 147 7.27 10.92 -23.68
N ILE A 148 7.65 11.07 -24.95
CA ILE A 148 8.94 10.65 -25.47
C ILE A 148 9.70 11.90 -25.89
N ARG A 149 10.98 11.97 -25.52
CA ARG A 149 11.88 13.06 -25.89
C ARG A 149 13.21 12.49 -26.35
N LEU A 150 13.68 12.94 -27.50
CA LEU A 150 15.09 12.79 -27.91
C LEU A 150 15.80 14.12 -27.63
N ALA A 151 16.60 14.14 -26.58
CA ALA A 151 17.05 15.39 -25.96
C ALA A 151 17.93 16.27 -26.88
N GLY A 152 18.87 15.70 -27.64
CA GLY A 152 19.76 16.47 -28.52
C GLY A 152 19.12 16.82 -29.87
N ALA A 153 18.22 15.97 -30.37
CA ALA A 153 17.47 16.24 -31.60
C ALA A 153 16.28 17.21 -31.43
N GLY A 154 15.85 17.46 -30.18
CA GLY A 154 14.67 18.29 -29.90
C GLY A 154 13.35 17.68 -30.38
N ILE A 155 13.34 16.37 -30.69
CA ILE A 155 12.16 15.65 -31.17
C ILE A 155 11.36 15.19 -29.95
N THR A 156 10.05 15.39 -29.98
CA THR A 156 9.13 14.95 -28.95
C THR A 156 7.93 14.23 -29.54
N ALA A 157 7.38 13.26 -28.81
CA ALA A 157 6.13 12.58 -29.14
C ALA A 157 5.32 12.38 -27.86
N GLY A 158 3.99 12.51 -27.96
CA GLY A 158 3.12 12.42 -26.79
C GLY A 158 2.79 13.78 -26.16
N LEU A 159 2.19 13.74 -24.98
CA LEU A 159 1.84 14.93 -24.21
C LEU A 159 2.87 15.16 -23.11
N PRO A 160 3.15 16.40 -22.68
CA PRO A 160 4.00 16.59 -21.52
C PRO A 160 3.33 15.96 -20.28
N ALA A 161 4.14 15.35 -19.42
CA ALA A 161 3.64 14.69 -18.22
C ALA A 161 2.84 15.66 -17.34
N SER A 162 1.59 15.29 -17.05
CA SER A 162 0.69 16.04 -16.17
C SER A 162 0.21 15.12 -15.04
N GLY A 163 0.96 15.05 -13.94
CA GLY A 163 0.59 14.21 -12.80
C GLY A 163 1.71 13.97 -11.79
N ASN A 164 1.35 13.43 -10.62
CA ASN A 164 2.28 13.18 -9.51
C ASN A 164 3.03 11.84 -9.62
N LEU A 165 2.53 10.88 -10.39
CA LEU A 165 3.12 9.55 -10.55
C LEU A 165 3.59 9.38 -11.98
N ALA A 166 4.88 9.64 -12.20
CA ALA A 166 5.54 9.41 -13.47
C ALA A 166 6.70 8.42 -13.30
N ALA A 167 6.70 7.34 -14.08
CA ALA A 167 7.87 6.51 -14.29
C ALA A 167 8.71 7.09 -15.42
N TYR A 168 10.03 6.91 -15.32
CA TYR A 168 11.00 7.48 -16.25
C TYR A 168 12.01 6.41 -16.68
N ALA A 169 12.23 6.30 -17.99
CA ALA A 169 13.29 5.48 -18.56
C ALA A 169 14.15 6.33 -19.50
N ARG A 170 15.46 6.09 -19.42
CA ARG A 170 16.48 6.75 -20.24
C ARG A 170 17.31 5.70 -20.97
N ARG A 171 17.56 5.91 -22.26
CA ARG A 171 18.44 5.07 -23.09
C ARG A 171 19.36 5.93 -23.94
N PHE A 172 20.62 5.50 -24.06
CA PHE A 172 21.58 6.10 -24.99
C PHE A 172 21.44 5.45 -26.36
N VAL A 173 21.35 6.27 -27.40
CA VAL A 173 21.09 5.85 -28.77
C VAL A 173 21.93 6.64 -29.76
N MET A 174 22.05 6.16 -30.99
CA MET A 174 22.64 6.89 -32.11
C MET A 174 21.55 7.30 -33.10
N LEU A 175 21.53 8.55 -33.52
CA LEU A 175 20.64 9.07 -34.56
C LEU A 175 21.48 9.85 -35.58
N SER A 176 21.45 9.41 -36.85
CA SER A 176 22.23 10.05 -37.93
C SER A 176 23.72 10.21 -37.62
N GLY A 177 24.31 9.26 -36.87
CA GLY A 177 25.71 9.28 -36.46
C GLY A 177 26.02 10.10 -35.20
N ASN A 178 25.04 10.81 -34.63
CA ASN A 178 25.20 11.57 -33.38
C ASN A 178 24.71 10.75 -32.18
N SER A 179 25.40 10.90 -31.05
CA SER A 179 24.99 10.29 -29.78
C SER A 179 23.86 11.11 -29.16
N GLU A 180 22.74 10.43 -28.89
CA GLU A 180 21.50 11.01 -28.40
C GLU A 180 21.03 10.29 -27.14
N THR A 181 20.10 10.93 -26.43
CA THR A 181 19.39 10.30 -25.30
C THR A 181 17.90 10.23 -25.61
N LEU A 182 17.35 9.01 -25.64
CA LEU A 182 15.91 8.77 -25.63
C LEU A 182 15.41 8.72 -24.19
N GLU A 183 14.42 9.55 -23.90
CA GLU A 183 13.75 9.65 -22.62
C GLU A 183 12.27 9.32 -22.80
N LEU A 184 11.75 8.41 -21.99
CA LEU A 184 10.34 8.05 -21.95
C LEU A 184 9.80 8.30 -20.55
N TYR A 185 8.68 9.00 -20.48
CA TYR A 185 7.90 9.23 -19.27
C TYR A 185 6.54 8.54 -19.44
N LEU A 186 6.10 7.79 -18.43
CA LEU A 186 4.74 7.25 -18.34
C LEU A 186 4.09 7.72 -17.05
N TRP A 187 2.82 8.15 -17.09
CA TRP A 187 2.06 8.50 -15.89
C TRP A 187 0.64 7.99 -15.97
N ARG A 188 -0.03 7.87 -14.82
CA ARG A 188 -1.45 7.54 -14.78
C ARG A 188 -2.30 8.76 -15.15
N GLN A 189 -3.22 8.61 -16.10
CA GLN A 189 -4.24 9.64 -16.34
C GLN A 189 -5.29 9.55 -15.23
N THR A 190 -5.50 10.67 -14.54
CA THR A 190 -6.53 10.84 -13.50
C THR A 190 -7.88 11.16 -14.11
#